data_AF-J0V0T4-F1
#
_entry.id   AF-J0V0T4-F1
#
_cell.length_a   1.000
_cell.length_b   1.000
_cell.length_c   1.000
_cell.angle_alpha   90.00
_cell.angle_beta   90.00
_cell.angle_gamma   90.00
#
_symmetry.space_group_name_H-M   'P 1'
#
loop_
_entity.id
_entity.type
_entity.pdbx_description
1 polymer ?
#
loop_
_entity_poly.entity_id
_entity_poly.type
_entity_poly.pdbx_seq_one_letter_code
_entity_poly.pdbx_strand_id
1 'polypeptide(L)'
;MRITFIFFFLITVVLSANNNIRIVGFNVKERDSRVDLAIAFSDQYNGRVTRQVGDTLTKLIIDNARLDRSDTRVLNSNTVISKIDLLPYDDRVELVLSVMGKAKIIYRKVDGGYGIIIEIHDTTFSNDNEVIAEGQSAFDSLSAEYFFTLIILLIIVILLFFIKKNVERKNEERLQRKSHKTKTPLDNMDMLLDSTPPINNGNLLDRVQPPPMDFPRKKNTNSQRNSNSIGNGIGGDSFELGNPPVKKSEGGLRKYSQSAGRISILSEETTEIGRIAVLQIDDVKYTIMEAVNGTITLLNKEGLSQKSRNSIKREEERDYRREERDKEDLRNFFRDSKNLNI
;
A
#
# COMPACT_ATOMS: atom_id res chain seq x y z
N MET A 1 2.99 -5.92 -37.74
CA MET A 1 3.48 -4.91 -36.77
C MET A 1 2.40 -4.00 -36.17
N ARG A 2 1.38 -3.51 -36.91
CA ARG A 2 0.41 -2.56 -36.33
C ARG A 2 -0.57 -3.14 -35.30
N ILE A 3 -0.96 -4.41 -35.44
CA ILE A 3 -1.89 -5.08 -34.49
C ILE A 3 -1.22 -5.43 -33.17
N THR A 4 0.07 -5.81 -33.19
CA THR A 4 0.84 -6.04 -31.97
C THR A 4 0.96 -4.78 -31.11
N PHE A 5 1.07 -3.59 -31.73
CA PHE A 5 1.07 -2.33 -31.00
C PHE A 5 -0.26 -2.02 -30.31
N ILE A 6 -1.39 -2.31 -30.96
CA ILE A 6 -2.72 -2.11 -30.35
C ILE A 6 -2.90 -3.05 -29.16
N PHE A 7 -2.50 -4.31 -29.29
CA PHE A 7 -2.56 -5.29 -28.21
C PHE A 7 -1.66 -4.89 -27.03
N PHE A 8 -0.45 -4.41 -27.31
CA PHE A 8 0.48 -3.92 -26.29
C PHE A 8 -0.04 -2.65 -25.60
N PHE A 9 -0.65 -1.74 -26.35
CA PHE A 9 -1.30 -0.56 -25.81
C PHE A 9 -2.49 -0.94 -24.91
N LEU A 10 -3.32 -1.90 -25.34
CA LEU A 10 -4.45 -2.38 -24.55
C LEU A 10 -4.00 -3.04 -23.24
N ILE A 11 -2.93 -3.85 -23.29
CA ILE A 11 -2.31 -4.44 -22.10
C ILE A 11 -1.78 -3.35 -21.18
N THR A 12 -1.13 -2.32 -21.72
CA THR A 12 -0.59 -1.21 -20.91
C THR A 12 -1.70 -0.42 -20.22
N VAL A 13 -2.83 -0.20 -20.90
CA VAL A 13 -4.01 0.47 -20.31
C VAL A 13 -4.64 -0.38 -19.21
N VAL A 14 -4.76 -1.69 -19.40
CA VAL A 14 -5.31 -2.61 -18.38
C VAL A 14 -4.36 -2.73 -17.18
N LEU A 15 -3.05 -2.81 -17.40
CA LEU A 15 -2.06 -2.88 -16.33
C LEU A 15 -1.92 -1.55 -15.57
N SER A 16 -2.21 -0.42 -16.22
CA SER A 16 -2.22 0.89 -15.57
C SER A 16 -3.49 1.13 -14.72
N ALA A 17 -4.46 0.22 -14.74
CA ALA A 17 -5.72 0.34 -14.03
C ALA A 17 -5.69 -0.16 -12.57
N ASN A 18 -4.51 -0.22 -11.93
CA ASN A 18 -4.41 -0.35 -10.47
C ASN A 18 -4.90 0.95 -9.81
N ASN A 19 -6.22 1.13 -9.85
CA ASN A 19 -6.94 2.30 -9.39
C ASN A 19 -7.23 2.22 -7.90
N ASN A 20 -6.20 1.95 -7.10
CA ASN A 20 -6.34 1.98 -5.65
C ASN A 20 -6.59 3.42 -5.24
N ILE A 21 -7.70 3.62 -4.53
CA ILE A 21 -8.15 4.96 -4.16
C ILE A 21 -7.31 5.43 -2.98
N ARG A 22 -6.73 6.62 -3.10
CA ARG A 22 -5.84 7.14 -2.06
C ARG A 22 -6.65 7.62 -0.87
N ILE A 23 -6.29 7.19 0.33
CA ILE A 23 -6.76 7.80 1.58
C ILE A 23 -6.08 9.16 1.74
N VAL A 24 -6.86 10.24 1.78
CA VAL A 24 -6.37 11.61 1.91
C VAL A 24 -6.47 12.14 3.34
N GLY A 25 -7.32 11.53 4.16
CA GLY A 25 -7.55 11.98 5.52
C GLY A 25 -8.03 10.87 6.43
N PHE A 26 -7.62 10.96 7.69
CA PHE A 26 -8.00 10.07 8.76
C PHE A 26 -8.23 10.90 10.02
N ASN A 27 -9.42 10.78 10.63
CA ASN A 27 -9.78 11.51 11.83
C ASN A 27 -10.45 10.58 12.84
N VAL A 28 -10.10 10.76 14.11
CA VAL A 28 -10.65 10.02 15.25
C VAL A 28 -11.39 10.99 16.13
N LYS A 29 -12.65 10.68 16.44
CA LYS A 29 -13.47 11.40 17.40
C LYS A 29 -13.85 10.48 18.54
N GLU A 30 -13.25 10.73 19.69
CA GLU A 30 -13.58 10.05 20.93
C GLU A 30 -14.88 10.65 21.51
N ARG A 31 -15.78 9.78 21.96
CA ARG A 31 -16.95 10.13 22.76
C ARG A 31 -17.01 9.17 23.95
N ASP A 32 -17.84 9.50 24.93
CA ASP A 32 -17.92 8.75 26.19
C ASP A 32 -18.23 7.25 26.00
N SER A 33 -19.07 6.90 25.03
CA SER A 33 -19.54 5.51 24.80
C SER A 33 -19.09 4.89 23.48
N ARG A 34 -18.39 5.64 22.63
CA ARG A 34 -17.99 5.18 21.29
C ARG A 34 -16.84 5.98 20.70
N VAL A 35 -16.17 5.39 19.72
CA VAL A 35 -15.15 6.06 18.90
C VAL A 35 -15.64 6.11 17.46
N ASP A 36 -15.74 7.31 16.90
CA ASP A 36 -16.08 7.52 15.49
C ASP A 36 -14.78 7.76 14.69
N LEU A 37 -14.56 6.97 13.65
CA LEU A 37 -13.43 7.09 12.72
C LEU A 37 -13.94 7.55 11.37
N ALA A 38 -13.41 8.66 10.88
CA ALA A 38 -13.71 9.16 9.55
C ALA A 38 -12.48 9.00 8.65
N ILE A 39 -12.65 8.26 7.55
CA ILE A 39 -11.63 8.07 6.52
C ILE A 39 -12.12 8.76 5.26
N ALA A 40 -11.31 9.67 4.72
CA ALA A 40 -11.59 10.40 3.50
C ALA A 40 -10.74 9.86 2.35
N PHE A 41 -11.36 9.75 1.17
CA PHE A 41 -10.75 9.24 -0.05
C PHE A 41 -10.55 10.36 -1.08
N SER A 42 -9.58 10.18 -1.97
CA SER A 42 -9.34 11.11 -3.09
C SER A 42 -10.41 11.03 -4.19
N ASP A 43 -11.13 9.90 -4.25
CA ASP A 43 -12.15 9.59 -5.26
C ASP A 43 -13.27 8.72 -4.63
N GLN A 44 -14.33 8.45 -5.38
CA GLN A 44 -15.46 7.65 -4.94
C GLN A 44 -15.04 6.20 -4.61
N TYR A 45 -15.15 5.84 -3.34
CA TYR A 45 -14.78 4.53 -2.83
C TYR A 45 -15.83 3.44 -3.10
N ASN A 46 -15.51 2.60 -4.09
CA ASN A 46 -16.30 1.44 -4.48
C ASN A 46 -15.76 0.11 -3.93
N GLY A 47 -14.70 0.15 -3.12
CA GLY A 47 -14.12 -1.03 -2.49
C GLY A 47 -15.00 -1.65 -1.40
N ARG A 48 -14.52 -2.77 -0.86
CA ARG A 48 -15.16 -3.55 0.22
C ARG A 48 -14.44 -3.31 1.54
N VAL A 49 -15.19 -3.34 2.63
CA VAL A 49 -14.62 -3.36 3.99
C VAL A 49 -14.96 -4.69 4.62
N THR A 50 -13.94 -5.48 4.99
CA THR A 50 -14.13 -6.77 5.68
C THR A 50 -13.60 -6.69 7.11
N ARG A 51 -14.16 -7.49 8.00
CA ARG A 51 -13.78 -7.52 9.42
C ARG A 51 -13.19 -8.88 9.77
N GLN A 52 -12.06 -8.86 10.47
CA GLN A 52 -11.48 -10.02 11.12
C GLN A 52 -11.43 -9.76 12.62
N VAL A 53 -12.15 -10.57 13.40
CA VAL A 53 -12.26 -10.42 14.85
C VAL A 53 -11.25 -11.35 15.52
N GLY A 54 -10.42 -10.78 16.38
CA GLY A 54 -9.64 -11.50 17.39
C GLY A 54 -10.00 -11.04 18.80
N ASP A 55 -9.46 -11.72 19.80
CA ASP A 55 -9.84 -11.50 21.21
C ASP A 55 -9.48 -10.10 21.73
N THR A 56 -8.31 -9.57 21.33
CA THR A 56 -7.79 -8.26 21.76
C THR A 56 -7.56 -7.29 20.60
N LEU A 57 -7.52 -7.83 19.38
CA LEU A 57 -7.27 -7.09 18.16
C LEU A 57 -8.39 -7.36 17.16
N THR A 58 -9.04 -6.30 16.70
CA THR A 58 -9.96 -6.37 15.56
C THR A 58 -9.32 -5.70 14.36
N LYS A 59 -9.28 -6.39 13.23
CA LYS A 59 -8.80 -5.82 11.96
C LYS A 59 -9.98 -5.50 11.04
N LEU A 60 -9.98 -4.31 10.46
CA LEU A 60 -10.84 -3.95 9.34
C LEU A 60 -9.96 -3.79 8.10
N ILE A 61 -10.28 -4.56 7.07
CA ILE A 61 -9.54 -4.57 5.80
C ILE A 61 -10.34 -3.73 4.81
N ILE A 62 -9.72 -2.68 4.28
CA ILE A 62 -10.30 -1.73 3.32
C ILE A 62 -9.66 -2.02 1.96
N ASP A 63 -10.37 -2.74 1.11
CA ASP A 63 -9.88 -3.21 -0.19
C ASP A 63 -9.86 -2.09 -1.23
N ASN A 64 -8.94 -2.15 -2.20
CA ASN A 64 -8.81 -1.14 -3.26
C ASN A 64 -8.58 0.29 -2.72
N ALA A 65 -7.98 0.38 -1.53
CA ALA A 65 -7.55 1.63 -0.92
C ALA A 65 -6.03 1.62 -0.76
N ARG A 66 -5.42 2.80 -0.91
CA ARG A 66 -3.99 3.01 -0.73
C ARG A 66 -3.74 4.07 0.31
N LEU A 67 -2.72 3.84 1.14
CA LEU A 67 -2.22 4.81 2.11
C LEU A 67 -0.71 4.98 1.90
N ASP A 68 -0.23 6.22 1.90
CA ASP A 68 1.17 6.50 1.56
C ASP A 68 2.16 6.09 2.67
N ARG A 69 1.69 6.09 3.92
CA ARG A 69 2.47 5.74 5.11
C ARG A 69 1.56 5.23 6.21
N SER A 70 2.06 4.39 7.09
CA SER A 70 1.31 4.01 8.28
C SER A 70 0.99 5.22 9.17
N ASP A 71 -0.16 5.18 9.85
CA ASP A 71 -0.55 6.15 10.87
C ASP A 71 -1.00 5.39 12.12
N THR A 72 -0.48 5.78 13.27
CA THR A 72 -0.81 5.18 14.56
C THR A 72 -1.36 6.25 15.48
N ARG A 73 -2.54 6.00 16.06
CA ARG A 73 -3.18 6.85 17.07
C ARG A 73 -3.36 6.06 18.35
N VAL A 74 -2.73 6.53 19.41
CA VAL A 74 -2.98 6.07 20.78
C VAL A 74 -4.06 6.98 21.36
N LEU A 75 -5.11 6.37 21.90
CA LEU A 75 -6.20 7.09 22.55
C LEU A 75 -5.91 7.09 24.05
N ASN A 76 -5.99 8.28 24.67
CA ASN A 76 -5.66 8.44 26.09
C ASN A 76 -6.86 8.15 27.00
N SER A 77 -8.06 7.99 26.43
CA SER A 77 -9.30 7.78 27.15
C SER A 77 -9.52 6.33 27.54
N ASN A 78 -10.22 6.11 28.65
CA ASN A 78 -10.68 4.79 29.11
C ASN A 78 -11.87 4.27 28.28
N THR A 79 -11.79 4.47 26.96
CA THR A 79 -12.80 4.13 25.95
C THR A 79 -12.63 2.68 25.48
N VAL A 80 -13.61 2.20 24.71
CA VAL A 80 -13.61 0.87 24.08
C VAL A 80 -12.34 0.51 23.28
N ILE A 81 -11.57 1.50 22.82
CA ILE A 81 -10.31 1.32 22.08
C ILE A 81 -9.18 2.07 22.77
N SER A 82 -8.00 1.44 22.82
CA SER A 82 -6.74 2.03 23.32
C SER A 82 -5.81 2.51 22.20
N LYS A 83 -5.84 1.83 21.05
CA LYS A 83 -4.92 2.09 19.94
C LYS A 83 -5.55 1.78 18.59
N ILE A 84 -5.20 2.58 17.59
CA ILE A 84 -5.62 2.45 16.21
C ILE A 84 -4.39 2.53 15.32
N ASP A 85 -4.14 1.51 14.51
CA ASP A 85 -3.07 1.48 13.51
C ASP A 85 -3.68 1.38 12.11
N LEU A 86 -3.27 2.26 11.20
CA LEU A 86 -3.52 2.17 9.77
C LEU A 86 -2.25 1.66 9.11
N LEU A 87 -2.32 0.46 8.54
CA LEU A 87 -1.21 -0.21 7.93
C LEU A 87 -1.42 -0.27 6.40
N PRO A 88 -0.51 0.32 5.60
CA PRO A 88 -0.59 0.25 4.16
C PRO A 88 -0.13 -1.12 3.64
N TYR A 89 -0.84 -1.64 2.64
CA TYR A 89 -0.43 -2.76 1.80
C TYR A 89 -0.57 -2.36 0.33
N ASP A 90 -0.10 -3.23 -0.58
CA ASP A 90 -0.09 -2.94 -2.02
C ASP A 90 -1.48 -2.67 -2.59
N ASP A 91 -2.50 -3.44 -2.15
CA ASP A 91 -3.86 -3.44 -2.68
C ASP A 91 -4.97 -3.07 -1.68
N ARG A 92 -4.58 -2.80 -0.43
CA ARG A 92 -5.52 -2.58 0.67
C ARG A 92 -4.89 -1.79 1.81
N VAL A 93 -5.74 -1.34 2.72
CA VAL A 93 -5.33 -0.75 3.99
C VAL A 93 -5.94 -1.57 5.13
N GLU A 94 -5.14 -1.97 6.09
CA GLU A 94 -5.62 -2.62 7.31
C GLU A 94 -5.72 -1.59 8.43
N LEU A 95 -6.92 -1.46 9.00
CA LEU A 95 -7.18 -0.72 10.23
C LEU A 95 -7.19 -1.71 11.39
N VAL A 96 -6.14 -1.70 12.21
CA VAL A 96 -5.98 -2.56 13.38
C VAL A 96 -6.43 -1.79 14.62
N LEU A 97 -7.41 -2.34 15.32
CA LEU A 97 -8.01 -1.75 16.51
C LEU A 97 -7.62 -2.60 17.73
N SER A 98 -6.98 -1.98 18.72
CA SER A 98 -6.73 -2.59 20.03
C SER A 98 -7.90 -2.31 20.96
N VAL A 99 -8.79 -3.29 21.07
CA VAL A 99 -10.07 -3.16 21.78
C VAL A 99 -9.89 -3.63 23.22
N MET A 100 -10.36 -2.84 24.19
CA MET A 100 -10.21 -3.14 25.63
C MET A 100 -11.32 -4.08 26.18
N GLY A 101 -12.05 -4.76 25.28
CA GLY A 101 -13.19 -5.61 25.63
C GLY A 101 -13.99 -6.03 24.40
N LYS A 102 -15.28 -6.34 24.59
CA LYS A 102 -16.19 -6.59 23.46
C LYS A 102 -16.65 -5.27 22.86
N ALA A 103 -16.67 -5.19 21.52
CA ALA A 103 -17.08 -4.00 20.82
C ALA A 103 -17.96 -4.30 19.59
N LYS A 104 -18.98 -3.47 19.40
CA LYS A 104 -19.83 -3.46 18.21
C LYS A 104 -19.27 -2.45 17.22
N ILE A 105 -18.97 -2.92 16.02
CA ILE A 105 -18.40 -2.10 14.96
C ILE A 105 -19.44 -1.96 13.87
N ILE A 106 -19.76 -0.72 13.53
CA ILE A 106 -20.68 -0.35 12.45
C ILE A 106 -19.88 0.46 11.45
N TYR A 107 -20.06 0.20 10.16
CA TYR A 107 -19.47 1.02 9.11
C TYR A 107 -20.56 1.59 8.22
N ARG A 108 -20.33 2.79 7.68
CA ARG A 108 -21.18 3.40 6.65
C ARG A 108 -20.34 4.15 5.63
N LYS A 109 -20.79 4.15 4.37
CA LYS A 109 -20.24 5.07 3.35
C LYS A 109 -20.89 6.45 3.53
N VAL A 110 -20.08 7.49 3.36
CA VAL A 110 -20.59 8.87 3.26
C VAL A 110 -21.24 9.04 1.89
N ASP A 111 -22.25 9.90 1.78
CA ASP A 111 -22.92 10.21 0.52
C ASP A 111 -21.91 10.56 -0.59
N GLY A 112 -22.08 9.94 -1.76
CA GLY A 112 -21.14 10.07 -2.88
C GLY A 112 -19.88 9.19 -2.77
N GLY A 113 -19.70 8.42 -1.69
CA GLY A 113 -18.63 7.43 -1.55
C GLY A 113 -17.23 8.02 -1.31
N TYR A 114 -17.07 9.33 -1.13
CA TYR A 114 -15.77 9.98 -0.89
C TYR A 114 -15.24 9.78 0.54
N GLY A 115 -15.94 9.03 1.38
CA GLY A 115 -15.48 8.69 2.71
C GLY A 115 -16.23 7.49 3.30
N ILE A 116 -15.65 6.95 4.36
CA ILE A 116 -16.30 5.96 5.23
C ILE A 116 -16.24 6.44 6.68
N ILE A 117 -17.30 6.14 7.42
CA ILE A 117 -17.37 6.35 8.86
C ILE A 117 -17.47 4.98 9.52
N ILE A 118 -16.57 4.70 10.45
CA ILE A 118 -16.55 3.47 11.26
C ILE A 118 -16.84 3.89 12.69
N GLU A 119 -17.94 3.39 13.25
CA GLU A 119 -18.31 3.61 14.64
C GLU A 119 -18.00 2.36 15.45
N ILE A 120 -17.22 2.51 16.52
CA ILE A 120 -16.97 1.44 17.48
C ILE A 120 -17.62 1.79 18.80
N HIS A 121 -18.61 0.98 19.18
CA HIS A 121 -19.41 1.14 20.39
C HIS A 121 -18.95 0.13 21.45
N ASP A 122 -18.88 0.58 22.69
CA ASP A 122 -18.69 -0.32 23.83
C ASP A 122 -19.93 -1.20 24.04
N THR A 123 -19.76 -2.52 24.07
CA THR A 123 -20.87 -3.46 24.33
C THR A 123 -20.90 -3.96 25.77
N THR A 124 -20.06 -3.44 26.66
CA THR A 124 -20.10 -3.81 28.08
C THR A 124 -21.42 -3.47 28.77
N PHE A 125 -22.30 -2.68 28.13
CA PHE A 125 -23.63 -2.32 28.61
C PHE A 125 -24.83 -2.92 27.84
N SER A 126 -24.61 -3.75 26.81
CA SER A 126 -25.72 -4.37 26.06
C SER A 126 -25.43 -5.84 25.75
N ASN A 127 -26.29 -6.74 26.26
CA ASN A 127 -26.19 -8.19 26.10
C ASN A 127 -26.59 -8.72 24.72
N ASP A 128 -26.56 -7.88 23.69
CA ASP A 128 -27.02 -8.27 22.35
C ASP A 128 -25.83 -8.57 21.45
N ASN A 129 -25.51 -9.86 21.38
CA ASN A 129 -24.77 -10.41 20.25
C ASN A 129 -25.68 -10.40 19.01
N GLU A 130 -25.85 -9.24 18.37
CA GLU A 130 -26.51 -9.17 17.07
C GLU A 130 -25.80 -8.21 16.09
N VAL A 131 -25.12 -8.88 15.14
CA VAL A 131 -25.00 -8.71 13.67
C VAL A 131 -25.59 -7.38 13.13
N ILE A 132 -25.01 -6.67 12.15
CA ILE A 132 -24.99 -7.03 10.72
C ILE A 132 -23.89 -6.22 10.01
N ALA A 133 -22.88 -6.94 9.49
CA ALA A 133 -22.10 -6.46 8.37
C ALA A 133 -22.97 -6.62 7.11
N GLU A 134 -23.75 -5.59 6.78
CA GLU A 134 -24.43 -5.52 5.49
C GLU A 134 -23.39 -5.03 4.45
N GLY A 135 -22.41 -5.89 4.23
CA GLY A 135 -21.62 -5.87 3.00
C GLY A 135 -22.54 -6.33 1.89
N GLN A 136 -23.00 -5.38 1.07
CA GLN A 136 -23.66 -5.67 -0.20
C GLN A 136 -22.99 -6.86 -0.89
N SER A 137 -23.81 -7.86 -1.19
CA SER A 137 -23.47 -9.13 -1.77
C SER A 137 -22.53 -8.99 -2.97
N ALA A 138 -21.54 -9.87 -3.01
CA ALA A 138 -20.35 -9.88 -3.87
C ALA A 138 -20.56 -9.96 -5.40
N PHE A 139 -21.79 -9.79 -5.91
CA PHE A 139 -22.08 -9.83 -7.35
C PHE A 139 -22.69 -8.54 -7.91
N ASP A 140 -23.07 -7.58 -7.07
CA ASP A 140 -23.77 -6.37 -7.53
C ASP A 140 -22.86 -5.16 -7.78
N SER A 141 -21.56 -5.27 -7.44
CA SER A 141 -20.61 -4.15 -7.46
C SER A 141 -19.50 -4.26 -8.52
N LEU A 142 -19.52 -5.30 -9.36
CA LEU A 142 -18.89 -5.20 -10.68
C LEU A 142 -19.89 -4.49 -11.57
N SER A 143 -19.75 -3.16 -11.66
CA SER A 143 -20.64 -2.29 -12.42
C SER A 143 -20.91 -2.93 -13.78
N ALA A 144 -22.18 -3.21 -14.10
CA ALA A 144 -22.58 -3.77 -15.41
C ALA A 144 -21.99 -2.97 -16.60
N GLU A 145 -21.69 -1.70 -16.36
CA GLU A 145 -20.98 -0.75 -17.22
C GLU A 145 -19.57 -1.24 -17.65
N TYR A 146 -18.82 -1.90 -16.76
CA TYR A 146 -17.49 -2.45 -17.08
C TYR A 146 -17.61 -3.61 -18.07
N PHE A 147 -18.55 -4.53 -17.83
CA PHE A 147 -18.83 -5.63 -18.76
C PHE A 147 -19.35 -5.13 -20.11
N PHE A 148 -20.19 -4.10 -20.10
CA PHE A 148 -20.70 -3.48 -21.34
C PHE A 148 -19.55 -2.91 -22.18
N THR A 149 -18.61 -2.21 -21.54
CA THR A 149 -17.42 -1.66 -22.20
C THR A 149 -16.51 -2.76 -22.76
N LEU A 150 -16.31 -3.84 -21.99
CA LEU A 150 -15.49 -4.98 -22.42
C LEU A 150 -16.11 -5.69 -23.64
N ILE A 151 -17.43 -5.86 -23.66
CA ILE A 151 -18.17 -6.46 -24.78
C ILE A 151 -18.08 -5.57 -26.02
N ILE A 152 -18.27 -4.25 -25.89
CA ILE A 152 -18.20 -3.33 -27.04
C ILE A 152 -16.79 -3.32 -27.65
N LEU A 153 -15.76 -3.39 -26.80
CA LEU A 153 -14.38 -3.47 -27.24
C LEU A 153 -14.12 -4.76 -28.03
N LEU A 154 -14.64 -5.89 -27.54
CA LEU A 154 -14.55 -7.18 -28.24
C LEU A 154 -15.23 -7.13 -29.62
N ILE A 155 -16.41 -6.53 -29.71
CA ILE A 155 -17.16 -6.36 -30.97
C ILE A 155 -16.35 -5.53 -31.97
N ILE A 156 -15.74 -4.42 -31.54
CA ILE A 156 -14.91 -3.57 -32.40
C ILE A 156 -13.70 -4.34 -32.92
N VAL A 157 -13.05 -5.16 -32.08
CA VAL A 157 -11.91 -6.00 -32.49
C VAL A 157 -12.33 -7.03 -33.54
N ILE A 158 -13.46 -7.71 -33.35
CA ILE A 158 -14.00 -8.66 -34.32
C ILE A 158 -14.33 -7.96 -35.65
N LEU A 159 -14.98 -6.79 -35.59
CA LEU A 159 -15.31 -6.00 -36.78
C LEU A 159 -14.06 -5.61 -37.58
N LEU A 160 -13.02 -5.12 -36.89
CA LEU A 160 -11.72 -4.80 -37.50
C LEU A 160 -11.08 -6.02 -38.17
N PHE A 161 -11.19 -7.19 -37.56
CA PHE A 161 -10.70 -8.44 -38.12
C PHE A 161 -11.41 -8.80 -39.42
N PHE A 162 -12.74 -8.65 -39.48
CA PHE A 162 -13.53 -8.89 -40.69
C PHE A 162 -13.20 -7.90 -41.81
N ILE A 163 -13.06 -6.62 -41.50
CA ILE A 163 -12.71 -5.58 -42.49
C ILE A 163 -11.32 -5.89 -43.08
N LYS A 164 -10.34 -6.21 -42.23
CA LYS A 164 -8.99 -6.58 -42.69
C LYS A 164 -9.03 -7.76 -43.66
N LYS A 165 -9.73 -8.84 -43.28
CA LYS A 165 -9.86 -10.05 -44.13
C LYS A 165 -10.51 -9.74 -45.48
N ASN A 166 -11.48 -8.83 -45.52
CA ASN A 166 -12.14 -8.42 -46.76
C ASN A 166 -11.29 -7.52 -47.67
N VAL A 167 -10.39 -6.72 -47.10
CA VAL A 167 -9.48 -5.86 -47.88
C VAL A 167 -8.36 -6.69 -48.52
N GLU A 168 -7.83 -7.69 -47.80
CA GLU A 168 -6.78 -8.57 -48.32
C GLU A 168 -7.27 -9.38 -49.54
N ARG A 169 -8.48 -9.98 -49.48
CA ARG A 169 -9.07 -10.68 -50.64
C ARG A 169 -9.22 -9.79 -51.88
N LYS A 170 -9.63 -8.53 -51.70
CA LYS A 170 -9.80 -7.59 -52.83
C LYS A 170 -8.48 -7.16 -53.47
N ASN A 171 -7.38 -7.18 -52.71
CA ASN A 171 -6.06 -6.83 -53.24
C ASN A 171 -5.44 -7.98 -54.06
N GLU A 172 -5.68 -9.23 -53.68
CA GLU A 172 -5.22 -10.41 -54.44
C GLU A 172 -5.87 -10.48 -55.83
N GLU A 173 -7.18 -10.21 -55.93
CA GLU A 173 -7.89 -10.17 -57.22
C GLU A 173 -7.37 -9.04 -58.14
N ARG A 174 -6.95 -7.91 -57.57
CA ARG A 174 -6.36 -6.79 -58.35
C ARG A 174 -4.95 -7.10 -58.84
N LEU A 175 -4.18 -7.90 -58.10
CA LEU A 175 -2.84 -8.34 -58.51
C LEU A 175 -2.91 -9.40 -59.62
N GLN A 176 -3.86 -10.34 -59.55
CA GLN A 176 -4.02 -11.36 -60.60
C GLN A 176 -4.48 -10.77 -61.95
N ARG A 177 -5.34 -9.73 -61.94
CA ARG A 177 -5.76 -9.04 -63.19
C ARG A 177 -4.63 -8.27 -63.89
N LYS A 178 -3.57 -7.88 -63.18
CA LYS A 178 -2.41 -7.21 -63.79
C LYS A 178 -1.40 -8.20 -64.41
N SER A 179 -1.37 -9.44 -63.95
CA SER A 179 -0.46 -10.47 -64.49
C SER A 179 -0.91 -11.02 -65.86
N HIS A 180 -2.21 -10.98 -66.18
CA HIS A 180 -2.75 -11.55 -67.42
C HIS A 180 -2.79 -10.62 -68.64
N LYS A 181 -2.26 -9.39 -68.56
CA LYS A 181 -2.30 -8.42 -69.67
C LYS A 181 -0.97 -8.14 -70.36
N THR A 182 0.07 -8.94 -70.11
CA THR A 182 1.38 -8.82 -70.77
C THR A 182 1.72 -10.10 -71.54
N LYS A 183 0.90 -10.41 -72.54
CA LYS A 183 1.34 -11.25 -73.67
C LYS A 183 1.06 -10.45 -74.94
N THR A 184 1.92 -9.50 -75.22
CA THR A 184 2.04 -8.92 -76.57
C THR A 184 2.61 -10.01 -77.48
N PRO A 185 1.98 -10.25 -78.65
CA PRO A 185 2.49 -11.19 -79.64
C PRO A 185 3.70 -10.53 -80.32
N LEU A 186 4.87 -11.12 -80.14
CA LEU A 186 6.09 -10.76 -80.88
C LEU A 186 6.56 -11.96 -81.72
N ASP A 187 5.60 -12.66 -82.32
CA ASP A 187 5.83 -13.43 -83.54
C ASP A 187 5.50 -12.49 -84.71
N ASN A 188 6.43 -12.36 -85.66
CA ASN A 188 6.41 -11.54 -86.87
C ASN A 188 7.11 -10.17 -86.74
N MET A 189 8.43 -10.14 -86.90
CA MET A 189 9.07 -9.41 -88.00
C MET A 189 10.54 -9.87 -88.14
N ASP A 190 10.78 -10.73 -89.12
CA ASP A 190 12.09 -10.91 -89.73
C ASP A 190 12.42 -9.73 -90.67
N MET A 191 13.73 -9.52 -90.88
CA MET A 191 14.37 -8.99 -92.09
C MET A 191 14.37 -7.46 -92.34
N LEU A 192 15.52 -6.80 -92.11
CA LEU A 192 16.43 -6.27 -93.15
C LEU A 192 17.56 -5.37 -92.59
N LEU A 193 18.69 -5.40 -93.33
CA LEU A 193 19.98 -4.74 -93.10
C LEU A 193 19.92 -3.20 -93.02
N ASP A 194 20.89 -2.57 -92.34
CA ASP A 194 22.04 -1.87 -92.97
C ASP A 194 22.52 -0.60 -92.21
N SER A 195 23.85 -0.47 -92.17
CA SER A 195 24.74 0.71 -92.10
C SER A 195 24.41 2.00 -91.29
N THR A 196 25.02 2.12 -90.09
CA THR A 196 25.88 3.23 -89.52
C THR A 196 25.47 4.74 -89.64
N PRO A 197 26.20 5.74 -89.08
CA PRO A 197 25.76 6.64 -87.98
C PRO A 197 25.89 8.15 -88.41
N PRO A 198 26.21 9.20 -87.59
CA PRO A 198 26.31 9.41 -86.13
C PRO A 198 25.69 10.77 -85.63
N ILE A 199 25.98 11.15 -84.35
CA ILE A 199 25.95 12.52 -83.74
C ILE A 199 24.50 13.08 -83.51
N ASN A 200 24.07 13.71 -82.40
CA ASN A 200 24.66 14.82 -81.64
C ASN A 200 23.77 15.26 -80.45
N ASN A 201 24.39 15.94 -79.47
CA ASN A 201 23.84 16.85 -78.44
C ASN A 201 22.81 16.28 -77.45
N GLY A 202 23.02 16.31 -76.13
CA GLY A 202 23.48 17.43 -75.33
C GLY A 202 22.36 17.71 -74.33
N ASN A 203 22.51 17.28 -73.08
CA ASN A 203 21.62 17.66 -71.99
C ASN A 203 22.46 17.85 -70.72
N LEU A 204 23.02 19.06 -70.62
CA LEU A 204 23.19 19.72 -69.33
C LEU A 204 21.81 20.14 -68.84
N LEU A 205 21.42 19.69 -67.65
CA LEU A 205 20.71 20.53 -66.67
C LEU A 205 20.81 19.87 -65.30
N ASP A 206 21.78 20.39 -64.56
CA ASP A 206 22.01 20.16 -63.15
C ASP A 206 20.80 20.59 -62.30
N ARG A 207 20.28 19.63 -61.55
CA ARG A 207 20.22 19.66 -60.07
C ARG A 207 19.86 21.01 -59.41
N VAL A 208 18.55 21.23 -59.20
CA VAL A 208 18.06 22.19 -58.20
C VAL A 208 17.98 21.49 -56.83
N GLN A 209 18.91 21.82 -55.94
CA GLN A 209 18.82 21.55 -54.50
C GLN A 209 17.89 22.59 -53.83
N PRO A 210 16.98 22.19 -52.94
CA PRO A 210 16.34 23.14 -52.04
C PRO A 210 17.27 23.49 -50.86
N PRO A 211 17.22 24.75 -50.36
CA PRO A 211 18.10 25.23 -49.30
C PRO A 211 17.74 24.64 -47.92
N PRO A 212 18.72 24.49 -47.00
CA PRO A 212 18.45 24.14 -45.62
C PRO A 212 17.80 25.30 -44.88
N MET A 213 16.67 25.04 -44.21
CA MET A 213 16.02 25.98 -43.31
C MET A 213 16.76 26.00 -41.97
N ASP A 214 17.37 27.14 -41.65
CA ASP A 214 17.91 27.47 -40.34
C ASP A 214 16.78 27.67 -39.31
N PHE A 215 16.75 26.83 -38.27
CA PHE A 215 15.96 27.11 -37.07
C PHE A 215 16.78 27.92 -36.06
N PRO A 216 16.27 29.05 -35.54
CA PRO A 216 16.96 29.82 -34.52
C PRO A 216 16.95 29.11 -33.16
N ARG A 217 18.16 28.78 -32.72
CA ARG A 217 18.52 28.31 -31.37
C ARG A 217 18.16 29.40 -30.34
N LYS A 218 17.06 29.21 -29.60
CA LYS A 218 16.72 30.09 -28.47
C LYS A 218 17.71 29.91 -27.33
N LYS A 219 18.20 31.07 -26.87
CA LYS A 219 19.18 31.27 -25.82
C LYS A 219 18.61 30.95 -24.45
N ASN A 220 19.43 30.21 -23.72
CA ASN A 220 19.75 30.29 -22.29
C ASN A 220 19.22 31.52 -21.54
N THR A 221 18.55 31.29 -20.41
CA THR A 221 18.57 32.18 -19.25
C THR A 221 18.78 31.38 -17.99
N ASN A 222 20.00 31.46 -17.48
CA ASN A 222 20.35 31.24 -16.08
C ASN A 222 19.49 32.14 -15.19
N SER A 223 18.99 31.60 -14.08
CA SER A 223 18.88 32.37 -12.84
C SER A 223 19.39 31.50 -11.70
N GLN A 224 20.59 31.85 -11.26
CA GLN A 224 21.18 31.49 -9.98
C GLN A 224 20.31 32.01 -8.83
N ARG A 225 20.20 31.23 -7.76
CA ARG A 225 20.17 31.69 -6.36
C ARG A 225 20.71 30.56 -5.49
N ASN A 226 21.99 30.69 -5.11
CA ASN A 226 22.46 31.04 -3.76
C ASN A 226 21.95 30.06 -2.70
N SER A 227 22.74 29.05 -2.33
CA SER A 227 23.84 29.10 -1.34
C SER A 227 23.34 29.31 0.09
N ASN A 228 23.43 28.26 0.89
CA ASN A 228 23.82 28.32 2.30
C ASN A 228 24.37 26.94 2.69
N SER A 229 25.66 26.76 2.45
CA SER A 229 26.47 25.73 3.07
C SER A 229 27.02 26.30 4.39
N ILE A 230 26.51 25.81 5.52
CA ILE A 230 27.21 25.94 6.79
C ILE A 230 28.09 24.70 6.91
N GLY A 231 29.38 24.93 6.77
CA GLY A 231 30.39 23.96 7.20
C GLY A 231 30.44 23.92 8.71
N ASN A 232 30.67 22.72 9.24
CA ASN A 232 31.52 22.51 10.40
C ASN A 232 32.11 21.11 10.25
N GLY A 233 33.40 21.08 9.92
CA GLY A 233 34.22 19.89 10.03
C GLY A 233 34.78 19.80 11.45
N ILE A 234 34.83 18.58 11.99
CA ILE A 234 35.76 18.16 13.04
C ILE A 234 36.18 16.72 12.70
N GLY A 235 37.45 16.41 12.95
CA GLY A 235 38.22 15.21 12.58
C GLY A 235 37.50 13.87 12.72
N GLY A 236 37.83 12.84 11.93
CA GLY A 236 39.19 12.46 11.60
C GLY A 236 39.74 11.56 12.69
N ASP A 237 39.31 10.30 12.70
CA ASP A 237 40.02 9.16 13.28
C ASP A 237 39.59 7.88 12.53
N SER A 238 40.46 7.43 11.66
CA SER A 238 40.34 6.19 10.90
C SER A 238 40.87 5.04 11.76
N PHE A 239 39.98 4.26 12.36
CA PHE A 239 40.34 2.98 12.97
C PHE A 239 40.22 1.87 11.93
N GLU A 240 41.35 1.45 11.36
CA GLU A 240 41.49 0.15 10.71
C GLU A 240 41.38 -0.94 11.77
N LEU A 241 40.34 -1.78 11.68
CA LEU A 241 40.35 -3.10 12.30
C LEU A 241 40.37 -4.15 11.20
N GLY A 242 41.52 -4.83 11.11
CA GLY A 242 41.75 -5.95 10.23
C GLY A 242 40.80 -7.12 10.51
N ASN A 243 40.42 -7.80 9.43
CA ASN A 243 39.66 -9.04 9.46
C ASN A 243 40.42 -10.14 10.21
N PRO A 244 39.86 -10.77 11.26
CA PRO A 244 40.36 -12.05 11.75
C PRO A 244 39.69 -13.22 11.02
N PRO A 245 40.36 -14.39 11.00
CA PRO A 245 40.02 -15.48 10.09
C PRO A 245 38.77 -16.26 10.52
N VAL A 246 38.05 -16.73 9.50
CA VAL A 246 36.94 -17.68 9.61
C VAL A 246 37.42 -18.97 10.28
N LYS A 247 36.89 -19.25 11.47
CA LYS A 247 36.89 -20.58 12.08
C LYS A 247 35.45 -21.02 12.31
N LYS A 248 35.09 -22.17 11.73
CA LYS A 248 33.92 -22.97 12.13
C LYS A 248 34.11 -23.41 13.58
N SER A 249 33.16 -23.14 14.46
CA SER A 249 33.08 -23.82 15.76
C SER A 249 31.63 -24.00 16.20
N GLU A 250 31.39 -25.20 16.69
CA GLU A 250 30.14 -25.77 17.22
C GLU A 250 29.65 -25.04 18.49
N GLY A 251 28.41 -25.36 18.87
CA GLY A 251 27.62 -24.67 19.88
C GLY A 251 28.29 -24.54 21.25
N GLY A 252 28.19 -23.32 21.80
CA GLY A 252 28.60 -23.00 23.16
C GLY A 252 27.90 -21.73 23.64
N LEU A 253 27.08 -21.89 24.68
CA LEU A 253 26.38 -20.82 25.40
C LEU A 253 27.37 -19.76 25.91
N ARG A 254 27.28 -18.53 25.36
CA ARG A 254 28.00 -17.36 25.87
C ARG A 254 27.12 -16.62 26.89
N LYS A 255 27.60 -16.49 28.12
CA LYS A 255 27.01 -15.62 29.16
C LYS A 255 27.62 -14.23 29.04
N TYR A 256 26.79 -13.21 28.79
CA TYR A 256 27.16 -11.81 28.97
C TYR A 256 26.70 -11.37 30.37
N SER A 257 27.60 -10.78 31.15
CA SER A 257 27.31 -10.20 32.46
C SER A 257 27.65 -8.72 32.43
N GLN A 258 26.61 -7.89 32.36
CA GLN A 258 26.62 -6.53 32.88
C GLN A 258 25.39 -6.38 33.78
N SER A 259 25.58 -5.70 34.90
CA SER A 259 24.67 -5.62 36.03
C SER A 259 23.36 -4.89 35.69
N ALA A 260 22.33 -5.64 35.28
CA ALA A 260 20.90 -5.28 35.38
C ALA A 260 20.08 -6.53 35.02
N GLY A 261 19.59 -7.26 36.04
CA GLY A 261 18.80 -8.49 35.87
C GLY A 261 19.60 -9.68 35.32
N ARG A 262 19.25 -10.89 35.76
CA ARG A 262 19.79 -12.10 35.12
C ARG A 262 18.94 -12.40 33.90
N ILE A 263 19.43 -12.03 32.72
CA ILE A 263 18.84 -12.44 31.45
C ILE A 263 19.47 -13.76 31.03
N SER A 264 18.67 -14.80 30.89
CA SER A 264 19.08 -16.09 30.35
C SER A 264 18.18 -16.49 29.19
N ILE A 265 18.78 -16.83 28.06
CA ILE A 265 18.08 -17.44 26.92
C ILE A 265 17.87 -18.92 27.27
N LEU A 266 16.62 -19.36 27.35
CA LEU A 266 16.26 -20.74 27.70
C LEU A 266 16.19 -21.65 26.47
N SER A 267 15.68 -21.12 25.37
CA SER A 267 15.54 -21.84 24.10
C SER A 267 15.47 -20.85 22.94
N GLU A 268 16.00 -21.25 21.79
CA GLU A 268 15.91 -20.49 20.55
C GLU A 268 15.63 -21.48 19.41
N GLU A 269 14.56 -21.23 18.65
CA GLU A 269 14.15 -22.07 17.53
C GLU A 269 13.91 -21.19 16.30
N THR A 270 14.42 -21.62 15.14
CA THR A 270 14.21 -20.91 13.87
C THR A 270 13.13 -21.64 13.08
N THR A 271 12.08 -20.93 12.73
CA THR A 271 10.96 -21.41 11.91
C THR A 271 10.96 -20.71 10.55
N GLU A 272 10.17 -21.21 9.59
CA GLU A 272 10.01 -20.57 8.28
C GLU A 272 9.48 -19.13 8.36
N ILE A 273 8.77 -18.80 9.44
CA ILE A 273 8.12 -17.50 9.66
C ILE A 273 8.92 -16.55 10.57
N GLY A 274 10.06 -16.99 11.12
CA GLY A 274 10.89 -16.17 12.00
C GLY A 274 11.63 -16.95 13.08
N ARG A 275 12.35 -16.24 13.96
CA ARG A 275 13.04 -16.81 15.13
C ARG A 275 12.18 -16.65 16.37
N ILE A 276 12.04 -17.72 17.15
CA ILE A 276 11.36 -17.69 18.44
C ILE A 276 12.42 -17.91 19.52
N ALA A 277 12.51 -16.97 20.46
CA ALA A 277 13.39 -17.06 21.62
C ALA A 277 12.58 -17.00 22.90
N VAL A 278 12.87 -17.94 23.81
CA VAL A 278 12.35 -17.91 25.18
C VAL A 278 13.41 -17.30 26.07
N LEU A 279 13.13 -16.10 26.58
CA LEU A 279 14.00 -15.35 27.47
C LEU A 279 13.46 -15.44 28.89
N GLN A 280 14.35 -15.67 29.85
CA GLN A 280 14.03 -15.52 31.26
C GLN A 280 14.78 -14.30 31.78
N ILE A 281 14.03 -13.32 32.28
CA ILE A 281 14.56 -12.14 32.95
C ILE A 281 14.12 -12.26 34.41
N ASP A 282 15.08 -12.48 35.29
CA ASP A 282 14.84 -12.83 36.69
C ASP A 282 13.96 -14.09 36.83
N ASP A 283 12.77 -13.99 37.42
CA ASP A 283 11.82 -15.11 37.61
C ASP A 283 10.69 -15.15 36.55
N VAL A 284 10.74 -14.28 35.55
CA VAL A 284 9.68 -14.16 34.54
C VAL A 284 10.15 -14.70 33.19
N LYS A 285 9.35 -15.58 32.59
CA LYS A 285 9.59 -16.10 31.24
C LYS A 285 8.85 -15.27 30.21
N TYR A 286 9.57 -14.88 29.18
CA TYR A 286 9.11 -14.12 28.03
C TYR A 286 9.31 -14.98 26.78
N THR A 287 8.27 -15.11 25.97
CA THR A 287 8.40 -15.68 24.63
C THR A 287 8.39 -14.54 23.63
N ILE A 288 9.47 -14.40 22.88
CA ILE A 288 9.65 -13.34 21.89
C ILE A 288 9.77 -14.00 20.51
N MET A 289 9.12 -13.42 19.51
CA MET A 289 9.25 -13.83 18.12
C MET A 289 9.78 -12.67 17.29
N GLU A 290 10.90 -12.89 16.62
CA GLU A 290 11.43 -12.01 15.59
C GLU A 290 10.96 -12.53 14.23
N ALA A 291 10.04 -11.81 13.59
CA ALA A 291 9.58 -12.12 12.25
C ALA A 291 10.71 -11.90 11.23
N VAL A 292 10.64 -12.57 10.07
CA VAL A 292 11.66 -12.49 8.99
C VAL A 292 11.93 -11.04 8.52
N ASN A 293 10.98 -10.13 8.73
CA ASN A 293 11.11 -8.70 8.42
C ASN A 293 11.79 -7.86 9.53
N GLY A 294 12.32 -8.50 10.58
CA GLY A 294 12.99 -7.83 11.71
C GLY A 294 12.04 -7.26 12.78
N THR A 295 10.73 -7.55 12.71
CA THR A 295 9.77 -7.07 13.72
C THR A 295 9.76 -8.01 14.92
N ILE A 296 10.05 -7.48 16.10
CA ILE A 296 10.07 -8.23 17.36
C ILE A 296 8.70 -8.11 18.04
N THR A 297 8.02 -9.25 18.20
CA THR A 297 6.70 -9.33 18.84
C THR A 297 6.80 -10.13 20.14
N LEU A 298 6.28 -9.57 21.23
CA LEU A 298 6.17 -10.27 22.50
C LEU A 298 4.93 -11.17 22.47
N LEU A 299 5.12 -12.48 22.48
CA LEU A 299 4.03 -13.46 22.32
C LEU A 299 3.36 -13.79 23.65
N ASN A 300 4.11 -13.91 24.75
CA ASN A 300 3.55 -14.31 26.03
C ASN A 300 4.44 -13.91 27.21
N LYS A 301 3.83 -13.59 28.36
CA LYS A 301 4.47 -13.33 29.65
C LYS A 301 3.94 -14.35 30.66
N GLU A 302 4.66 -15.46 30.83
CA GLU A 302 4.31 -16.47 31.82
C GLU A 302 5.22 -16.37 33.04
N GLY A 303 4.62 -16.28 34.24
CA GLY A 303 5.37 -16.34 35.49
C GLY A 303 5.16 -15.19 36.48
N LEU A 304 3.94 -14.63 36.61
CA LEU A 304 3.61 -13.94 37.86
C LEU A 304 3.14 -14.99 38.87
N SER A 305 4.06 -15.42 39.75
CA SER A 305 3.74 -16.22 40.94
C SER A 305 2.51 -15.64 41.65
N GLN A 306 1.57 -16.47 42.10
CA GLN A 306 0.34 -16.01 42.79
C GLN A 306 0.65 -15.04 43.95
N LYS A 307 1.83 -15.17 44.56
CA LYS A 307 2.33 -14.26 45.60
C LYS A 307 2.52 -12.82 45.09
N SER A 308 2.95 -12.65 43.84
CA SER A 308 3.13 -11.36 43.18
C SER A 308 1.80 -10.77 42.67
N ARG A 309 0.87 -11.61 42.19
CA ARG A 309 -0.49 -11.15 41.88
C ARG A 309 -1.23 -10.63 43.12
N ASN A 310 -1.01 -11.27 44.27
CA ASN A 310 -1.60 -10.84 45.54
C ASN A 310 -0.91 -9.61 46.15
N SER A 311 0.38 -9.37 45.88
CA SER A 311 1.05 -8.14 46.32
C SER A 311 0.61 -6.93 45.51
N ILE A 312 0.46 -7.08 44.19
CA ILE A 312 -0.03 -6.01 43.30
C ILE A 312 -1.47 -5.62 43.67
N LYS A 313 -2.37 -6.59 43.87
CA LYS A 313 -3.73 -6.33 44.36
C LYS A 313 -3.77 -5.59 45.70
N ARG A 314 -2.86 -5.90 46.62
CA ARG A 314 -2.75 -5.24 47.93
C ARG A 314 -2.14 -3.84 47.87
N GLU A 315 -1.47 -3.50 46.78
CA GLU A 315 -0.89 -2.18 46.55
C GLU A 315 -1.93 -1.27 45.89
N GLU A 316 -2.64 -1.77 44.86
CA GLU A 316 -3.79 -1.09 44.26
C GLU A 316 -4.90 -0.80 45.29
N GLU A 317 -5.20 -1.74 46.21
CA GLU A 317 -6.18 -1.50 47.27
C GLU A 317 -5.70 -0.45 48.29
N ARG A 318 -4.38 -0.31 48.50
CA ARG A 318 -3.82 0.72 49.39
C ARG A 318 -3.89 2.10 48.76
N ASP A 319 -3.65 2.21 47.46
CA ASP A 319 -3.74 3.48 46.75
C ASP A 319 -5.19 3.95 46.62
N TYR A 320 -6.13 3.04 46.37
CA TYR A 320 -7.57 3.35 46.40
C TYR A 320 -8.01 3.89 47.77
N ARG A 321 -7.57 3.27 48.87
CA ARG A 321 -7.87 3.74 50.24
C ARG A 321 -7.16 5.04 50.64
N ARG A 322 -6.11 5.45 49.93
CA ARG A 322 -5.48 6.77 50.10
C ARG A 322 -6.32 7.83 49.40
N GLU A 323 -6.72 7.56 48.15
CA GLU A 323 -7.54 8.49 47.37
C GLU A 323 -8.93 8.73 48.01
N GLU A 324 -9.55 7.70 48.59
CA GLU A 324 -10.80 7.85 49.35
C GLU A 324 -10.63 8.76 50.58
N ARG A 325 -9.54 8.60 51.34
CA ARG A 325 -9.25 9.46 52.50
C ARG A 325 -9.02 10.90 52.10
N ASP A 326 -8.26 11.14 51.04
CA ASP A 326 -8.00 12.49 50.54
C ASP A 326 -9.31 13.17 50.08
N LYS A 327 -10.22 12.42 49.45
CA LYS A 327 -11.56 12.91 49.07
C LYS A 327 -12.45 13.21 50.28
N GLU A 328 -12.31 12.44 51.36
CA GLU A 328 -13.08 12.67 52.59
C GLU A 328 -12.55 13.88 53.36
N ASP A 329 -11.23 14.05 53.44
CA ASP A 329 -10.58 15.22 54.03
C ASP A 329 -10.94 16.51 53.27
N LEU A 330 -10.97 16.47 51.94
CA LEU A 330 -11.45 17.59 51.12
C LEU A 330 -12.93 17.91 51.40
N ARG A 331 -13.79 16.90 51.52
CA ARG A 331 -15.21 17.11 51.85
C ARG A 331 -15.39 17.75 53.22
N ASN A 332 -14.61 17.32 54.21
CA ASN A 332 -14.64 17.89 55.55
C ASN A 332 -14.13 19.34 55.55
N PHE A 333 -13.04 19.63 54.82
CA PHE A 333 -12.53 20.98 54.64
C PHE A 333 -13.58 21.95 54.07
N PHE A 334 -14.30 21.55 53.02
CA PHE A 334 -15.37 22.37 52.45
C PHE A 334 -16.57 22.53 53.39
N ARG A 335 -16.87 21.52 54.21
CA ARG A 335 -17.94 21.59 55.21
C ARG A 335 -17.63 22.59 56.31
N ASP A 336 -16.39 22.59 56.80
CA ASP A 336 -15.94 23.51 57.85
C ASP A 336 -15.85 24.95 57.33
N SER A 337 -15.43 25.14 56.06
CA SER A 337 -15.38 26.46 55.43
C SER A 337 -16.76 27.14 55.30
N LYS A 338 -17.85 26.36 55.19
CA LYS A 338 -19.23 26.90 55.14
C LYS A 338 -19.75 27.38 56.50
N ASN A 339 -19.13 26.96 57.59
CA ASN A 339 -19.50 27.38 58.94
C ASN A 339 -18.72 28.61 59.43
N LEU A 340 -17.69 29.06 58.69
CA LEU A 340 -17.06 30.37 58.87
C LEU A 340 -17.85 31.43 58.11
N ASN A 341 -19.06 31.75 58.57
CA ASN A 341 -19.68 33.04 58.30
C ASN A 341 -19.19 34.03 59.37
N ILE A 342 -18.26 34.90 58.99
CA ILE A 342 -17.95 36.16 59.66
C ILE A 342 -18.59 37.28 58.86
#